data_AF-A0A316UPW9-F1
#
_entry.id   AF-A0A316UPW9-F1
#
_cell.length_a   1.000
_cell.length_b   1.000
_cell.length_c   1.000
_cell.angle_alpha   90.00
_cell.angle_beta   90.00
_cell.angle_gamma   90.00
#
_symmetry.space_group_name_H-M   'P 1'
#
loop_
_entity.id
_entity.type
_entity.pdbx_description
1 polymer ?
#
loop_
_entity_poly.entity_id
_entity_poly.type
_entity_poly.pdbx_seq_one_letter_code
_entity_poly.pdbx_strand_id
1 'polypeptide(L)'
;MSSTSDQLEAVTMRTQGRFVHPSLPTHLHIAVAQLLPVSPSSSSSSPDAGLDKLRTYIAHAAKLGADLVVFPEYFLAGADHGDWYGVRERGGPRPHGHSAVEEKEEEEQEKHWLDVVCEEAKKRDINVVAGTVVELGHGQGEHHVLHRNEAGGSNGKGQGGKEEKLFNTAYFVGREGDVRGKYTKRNLWHPERAPLTPGHSSTHPHPDTFTFTTRRRPQHPITTGLRICWDLAFPSSFRELADASPPADIIIAPTCWYATDSGTAGLGWGNPFEGEGTILDALVTARSLEAECPVVMANVAGPGWPEGFRKDWAKLDEIAEREEWGPDDVHRQRIGLIDLHIERPGLAVGLGRSAIVSPFSGVIARLEDEAEGLLLGSVDLRIVDDIRKTYQIRKDLAAAAAAEEDDEEGRKRKKAT
;
A
#
# COMPACT_ATOMS: atom_id res chain seq x y z
N MET A 1 17.08 -4.17 -49.40
CA MET A 1 17.56 -3.55 -48.14
C MET A 1 16.52 -3.87 -47.09
N SER A 2 16.84 -4.86 -46.25
CA SER A 2 15.96 -5.44 -45.24
C SER A 2 15.73 -4.44 -44.12
N SER A 3 14.47 -4.29 -43.71
CA SER A 3 14.07 -3.52 -42.53
C SER A 3 14.82 -4.01 -41.29
N THR A 4 15.52 -3.11 -40.62
CA THR A 4 15.87 -3.25 -39.20
C THR A 4 14.58 -3.17 -38.39
N SER A 5 13.94 -4.33 -38.20
CA SER A 5 12.86 -4.48 -37.23
C SER A 5 13.43 -4.33 -35.82
N ASP A 6 12.75 -3.52 -35.03
CA ASP A 6 12.84 -3.45 -33.57
C ASP A 6 13.15 -4.80 -32.93
N GLN A 7 14.35 -4.91 -32.37
CA GLN A 7 14.64 -5.87 -31.31
C GLN A 7 14.81 -5.07 -30.02
N LEU A 8 13.70 -4.57 -29.48
CA LEU A 8 13.61 -4.42 -28.03
C LEU A 8 13.48 -5.85 -27.49
N GLU A 9 14.53 -6.34 -26.83
CA GLU A 9 14.41 -7.54 -26.01
C GLU A 9 13.23 -7.33 -25.05
N ALA A 10 12.20 -8.17 -25.18
CA ALA A 10 11.09 -8.16 -24.24
C ALA A 10 11.65 -8.55 -22.87
N VAL A 11 11.92 -7.54 -22.03
CA VAL A 11 12.27 -7.74 -20.62
C VAL A 11 11.18 -8.62 -20.04
N THR A 12 11.52 -9.87 -19.75
CA THR A 12 10.55 -10.85 -19.27
C THR A 12 10.24 -10.51 -17.82
N MET A 13 9.06 -9.95 -17.58
CA MET A 13 8.59 -9.63 -16.23
C MET A 13 8.53 -10.89 -15.37
N ARG A 14 9.30 -10.92 -14.28
CA ARG A 14 9.25 -12.02 -13.32
C ARG A 14 7.83 -12.17 -12.80
N THR A 15 7.23 -13.32 -13.10
CA THR A 15 5.83 -13.63 -12.74
C THR A 15 5.83 -14.92 -11.93
N GLN A 16 5.20 -14.93 -10.76
CA GLN A 16 5.09 -16.08 -9.87
C GLN A 16 3.63 -16.41 -9.58
N GLY A 17 3.33 -17.70 -9.44
CA GLY A 17 1.96 -18.18 -9.23
C GLY A 17 1.21 -18.40 -10.54
N ARG A 18 -0.09 -18.68 -10.44
CA ARG A 18 -0.97 -18.91 -11.58
C ARG A 18 -2.43 -18.68 -11.19
N PHE A 19 -3.25 -18.34 -12.17
CA PHE A 19 -4.70 -18.38 -11.98
C PHE A 19 -5.21 -19.81 -12.11
N VAL A 20 -6.03 -20.22 -11.15
CA VAL A 20 -6.78 -21.47 -11.18
C VAL A 20 -8.24 -21.19 -11.49
N HIS A 21 -8.89 -22.13 -12.17
CA HIS A 21 -10.30 -22.08 -12.57
C HIS A 21 -10.68 -20.81 -13.39
N PRO A 22 -10.00 -20.54 -14.52
CA PRO A 22 -10.12 -19.29 -15.28
C PRO A 22 -11.51 -18.96 -15.82
N SER A 23 -12.40 -19.96 -15.88
CA SER A 23 -13.77 -19.80 -16.36
C SER A 23 -14.82 -19.69 -15.25
N LEU A 24 -14.44 -19.91 -13.97
CA LEU A 24 -15.43 -19.90 -12.89
C LEU A 24 -15.71 -18.47 -12.40
N PRO A 25 -16.97 -18.00 -12.43
CA PRO A 25 -17.32 -16.63 -12.02
C PRO A 25 -17.29 -16.43 -10.50
N THR A 26 -17.06 -17.47 -9.72
CA THR A 26 -16.84 -17.37 -8.27
C THR A 26 -15.40 -17.02 -7.91
N HIS A 27 -14.46 -17.22 -8.84
CA HIS A 27 -13.05 -16.97 -8.61
C HIS A 27 -12.67 -15.56 -9.06
N LEU A 28 -12.13 -14.78 -8.12
CA LEU A 28 -11.47 -13.51 -8.39
C LEU A 28 -9.99 -13.78 -8.71
N HIS A 29 -9.50 -13.29 -9.84
CA HIS A 29 -8.07 -13.42 -10.20
C HIS A 29 -7.33 -12.13 -9.93
N ILE A 30 -6.30 -12.21 -9.11
CA ILE A 30 -5.64 -11.05 -8.53
C ILE A 30 -4.16 -11.10 -8.92
N ALA A 31 -3.70 -10.02 -9.54
CA ALA A 31 -2.30 -9.77 -9.76
C ALA A 31 -1.80 -8.77 -8.70
N VAL A 32 -0.68 -9.06 -8.06
CA VAL A 32 -0.07 -8.17 -7.04
C VAL A 32 1.33 -7.80 -7.52
N ALA A 33 1.55 -6.50 -7.71
CA ALA A 33 2.84 -5.97 -8.14
C ALA A 33 3.71 -5.69 -6.92
N GLN A 34 4.91 -6.25 -6.90
CA GLN A 34 5.96 -5.94 -5.94
C GLN A 34 7.02 -5.13 -6.68
N LEU A 35 7.11 -3.84 -6.36
CA LEU A 35 7.89 -2.88 -7.15
C LEU A 35 8.72 -1.97 -6.25
N LEU A 36 9.87 -1.58 -6.76
CA LEU A 36 10.69 -0.51 -6.23
C LEU A 36 9.94 0.81 -6.39
N PRO A 37 9.85 1.64 -5.35
CA PRO A 37 9.34 2.99 -5.49
C PRO A 37 10.16 3.79 -6.50
N VAL A 38 9.46 4.49 -7.40
CA VAL A 38 10.10 5.40 -8.33
C VAL A 38 10.20 6.75 -7.64
N SER A 39 11.43 7.17 -7.32
CA SER A 39 11.68 8.50 -6.76
C SER A 39 11.58 9.56 -7.86
N PRO A 40 10.63 10.51 -7.79
CA PRO A 40 10.51 11.60 -8.75
C PRO A 40 11.60 12.68 -8.58
N SER A 41 12.25 12.75 -7.41
CA SER A 41 13.35 13.69 -7.16
C SER A 41 14.71 13.21 -7.69
N SER A 42 14.80 11.96 -8.13
CA SER A 42 16.01 11.42 -8.74
C SER A 42 16.27 12.03 -10.12
N SER A 43 17.41 12.72 -10.28
CA SER A 43 17.85 13.27 -11.58
C SER A 43 18.06 12.24 -12.70
N SER A 44 18.02 10.95 -12.39
CA SER A 44 18.21 9.85 -13.34
C SER A 44 16.91 9.17 -13.81
N SER A 45 15.75 9.51 -13.24
CA SER A 45 14.46 8.93 -13.64
C SER A 45 13.72 9.85 -14.62
N SER A 46 13.09 9.25 -15.64
CA SER A 46 12.10 9.96 -16.46
C SER A 46 10.92 10.41 -15.58
N PRO A 47 10.34 11.60 -15.77
CA PRO A 47 9.13 12.05 -15.06
C PRO A 47 7.99 11.02 -15.11
N ASP A 48 7.89 10.27 -16.21
CA ASP A 48 6.84 9.27 -16.44
C ASP A 48 7.23 7.83 -16.04
N ALA A 49 8.44 7.60 -15.50
CA ALA A 49 8.94 6.25 -15.28
C ALA A 49 8.03 5.37 -14.39
N GLY A 50 7.39 5.97 -13.37
CA GLY A 50 6.41 5.29 -12.53
C GLY A 50 5.15 4.91 -13.31
N LEU A 51 4.64 5.82 -14.14
CA LEU A 51 3.45 5.58 -14.97
C LEU A 51 3.72 4.57 -16.08
N ASP A 52 4.88 4.60 -16.72
CA ASP A 52 5.26 3.60 -17.73
C ASP A 52 5.36 2.20 -17.14
N LYS A 53 5.90 2.10 -15.92
CA LYS A 53 5.94 0.86 -15.17
C LYS A 53 4.53 0.38 -14.81
N LEU A 54 3.66 1.26 -14.33
CA LEU A 54 2.24 0.98 -14.08
C LEU A 54 1.56 0.43 -15.33
N ARG A 55 1.67 1.13 -16.47
CA ARG A 55 1.09 0.74 -17.78
C ARG A 55 1.56 -0.66 -18.19
N THR A 56 2.84 -0.96 -18.01
CA THR A 56 3.45 -2.25 -18.34
C THR A 56 2.88 -3.38 -17.47
N TYR A 57 2.77 -3.17 -16.16
CA TYR A 57 2.24 -4.16 -15.23
C TYR A 57 0.73 -4.38 -15.40
N ILE A 58 -0.06 -3.32 -15.62
CA ILE A 58 -1.49 -3.45 -15.94
C ILE A 58 -1.67 -4.23 -17.25
N ALA A 59 -0.89 -3.93 -18.29
CA ALA A 59 -0.93 -4.64 -19.57
C ALA A 59 -0.64 -6.14 -19.40
N HIS A 60 0.42 -6.47 -18.66
CA HIS A 60 0.81 -7.85 -18.43
C HIS A 60 -0.23 -8.60 -17.58
N ALA A 61 -0.71 -8.01 -16.49
CA ALA A 61 -1.76 -8.60 -15.65
C ALA A 61 -3.06 -8.86 -16.42
N ALA A 62 -3.50 -7.88 -17.24
CA ALA A 62 -4.70 -8.03 -18.07
C ALA A 62 -4.52 -9.12 -19.14
N LYS A 63 -3.35 -9.19 -19.79
CA LYS A 63 -3.01 -10.26 -20.75
C LYS A 63 -3.06 -11.65 -20.11
N LEU A 64 -2.68 -11.76 -18.84
CA LEU A 64 -2.74 -13.00 -18.06
C LEU A 64 -4.16 -13.34 -17.56
N GLY A 65 -5.13 -12.43 -17.69
CA GLY A 65 -6.53 -12.65 -17.32
C GLY A 65 -6.93 -12.24 -15.90
N ALA A 66 -6.12 -11.38 -15.26
CA ALA A 66 -6.44 -10.80 -13.96
C ALA A 66 -7.74 -9.99 -14.02
N ASP A 67 -8.53 -10.02 -12.94
CA ASP A 67 -9.68 -9.11 -12.75
C ASP A 67 -9.27 -7.82 -12.03
N LEU A 68 -8.21 -7.91 -11.22
CA LEU A 68 -7.70 -6.86 -10.37
C LEU A 68 -6.16 -6.91 -10.38
N VAL A 69 -5.53 -5.75 -10.50
CA VAL A 69 -4.10 -5.57 -10.24
C VAL A 69 -3.89 -4.56 -9.11
N VAL A 70 -3.01 -4.89 -8.16
CA VAL A 70 -2.73 -4.08 -6.96
C VAL A 70 -1.27 -3.66 -6.95
N PHE A 71 -1.02 -2.36 -6.77
CA PHE A 71 0.30 -1.76 -6.66
C PHE A 71 0.62 -1.37 -5.21
N PRO A 72 1.92 -1.28 -4.85
CA PRO A 72 2.32 -1.00 -3.47
C PRO A 72 2.21 0.49 -3.12
N GLU A 73 2.26 0.79 -1.83
CA GLU A 73 2.28 2.16 -1.32
C GLU A 73 3.50 2.93 -1.86
N TYR A 74 3.35 4.23 -2.08
CA TYR A 74 4.39 5.15 -2.52
C TYR A 74 5.08 4.85 -3.86
N PHE A 75 4.70 3.79 -4.57
CA PHE A 75 5.43 3.39 -5.77
C PHE A 75 5.46 4.48 -6.86
N LEU A 76 4.37 5.25 -7.02
CA LEU A 76 4.27 6.36 -7.97
C LEU A 76 4.86 7.68 -7.43
N ALA A 77 4.79 7.91 -6.13
CA ALA A 77 5.10 9.20 -5.53
C ALA A 77 6.50 9.29 -4.91
N GLY A 78 7.19 8.15 -4.76
CA GLY A 78 8.43 8.05 -4.01
C GLY A 78 8.18 7.82 -2.52
N ALA A 79 9.12 7.15 -1.85
CA ALA A 79 8.99 6.65 -0.48
C ALA A 79 9.88 7.39 0.54
N ASP A 80 10.47 8.53 0.15
CA ASP A 80 11.33 9.32 1.03
C ASP A 80 10.77 10.72 1.33
N HIS A 81 11.31 11.34 2.38
CA HIS A 81 10.87 12.66 2.81
C HIS A 81 11.09 13.74 1.73
N GLY A 82 12.16 13.63 0.93
CA GLY A 82 12.46 14.58 -0.13
C GLY A 82 11.38 14.58 -1.21
N ASP A 83 10.95 13.39 -1.62
CA ASP A 83 9.87 13.20 -2.59
C ASP A 83 8.54 13.81 -2.10
N TRP A 84 8.23 13.64 -0.81
CA TRP A 84 7.01 14.15 -0.19
C TRP A 84 7.04 15.66 0.03
N TYR A 85 8.15 16.21 0.53
CA TYR A 85 8.31 17.66 0.66
C TYR A 85 8.31 18.34 -0.72
N GLY A 86 8.87 17.68 -1.73
CA GLY A 86 8.84 18.15 -3.12
C GLY A 86 7.41 18.32 -3.68
N VAL A 87 6.38 17.68 -3.10
CA VAL A 87 4.97 17.93 -3.46
C VAL A 87 4.57 19.38 -3.13
N ARG A 88 5.02 19.92 -1.99
CA ARG A 88 4.77 21.34 -1.62
C ARG A 88 5.47 22.29 -2.58
N GLU A 89 6.69 21.96 -2.99
CA GLU A 89 7.50 22.79 -3.88
C GLU A 89 6.95 22.80 -5.31
N ARG A 90 6.44 21.66 -5.81
CA ARG A 90 5.72 21.58 -7.09
C ARG A 90 4.39 22.34 -7.09
N GLY A 91 3.85 22.61 -5.90
CA GLY A 91 2.67 23.45 -5.67
C GLY A 91 2.92 24.94 -5.49
N GLY A 92 4.18 25.34 -5.32
CA GLY A 92 4.57 26.74 -5.13
C GLY A 92 4.60 27.55 -6.44
N PRO A 93 4.59 28.89 -6.37
CA PRO A 93 4.71 29.75 -7.56
C PRO A 93 6.05 29.51 -8.29
N ARG A 94 5.99 29.30 -9.62
CA ARG A 94 7.15 28.99 -10.47
C ARG A 94 8.19 30.14 -10.47
N PRO A 95 9.51 29.85 -10.51
CA PRO A 95 10.54 30.87 -10.66
C PRO A 95 10.39 31.62 -11.99
N HIS A 96 10.58 32.94 -11.96
CA HIS A 96 10.30 33.83 -13.09
C HIS A 96 11.25 33.59 -14.27
N GLY A 97 10.71 33.24 -15.46
CA GLY A 97 11.51 33.20 -16.69
C GLY A 97 11.06 32.26 -17.84
N HIS A 98 9.85 31.69 -17.84
CA HIS A 98 9.34 30.89 -18.97
C HIS A 98 8.46 31.73 -19.92
N SER A 99 8.41 31.36 -21.20
CA SER A 99 7.61 32.02 -22.22
C SER A 99 6.20 31.44 -22.27
N ALA A 100 5.18 32.30 -22.39
CA ALA A 100 3.76 31.91 -22.46
C ALA A 100 3.38 30.92 -23.60
N VAL A 101 4.27 30.70 -24.56
CA VAL A 101 4.08 29.73 -25.66
C VAL A 101 4.66 28.36 -25.31
N GLU A 102 5.82 28.33 -24.65
CA GLU A 102 6.40 27.10 -24.08
C GLU A 102 5.51 26.58 -22.94
N GLU A 103 4.92 27.51 -22.18
CA GLU A 103 3.92 27.21 -21.14
C GLU A 103 2.68 26.51 -21.71
N LYS A 104 2.15 26.94 -22.86
CA LYS A 104 0.95 26.34 -23.48
C LYS A 104 1.20 24.98 -24.12
N GLU A 105 2.36 24.77 -24.75
CA GLU A 105 2.69 23.50 -25.40
C GLU A 105 3.04 22.39 -24.40
N GLU A 106 3.61 22.73 -23.24
CA GLU A 106 3.81 21.80 -22.11
C GLU A 106 2.52 21.56 -21.31
N GLU A 107 1.65 22.58 -21.18
CA GLU A 107 0.34 22.51 -20.50
C GLU A 107 -0.66 21.56 -21.16
N GLU A 108 -0.66 21.45 -22.49
CA GLU A 108 -1.56 20.56 -23.22
C GLU A 108 -1.09 19.08 -23.20
N GLN A 109 0.13 18.80 -22.73
CA GLN A 109 0.78 17.49 -22.85
C GLN A 109 0.73 16.62 -21.58
N GLU A 110 0.60 17.18 -20.37
CA GLU A 110 0.70 16.42 -19.11
C GLU A 110 -0.69 15.98 -18.58
N LYS A 111 -1.10 14.75 -18.90
CA LYS A 111 -2.32 14.15 -18.34
C LYS A 111 -2.18 13.89 -16.83
N HIS A 112 -3.23 14.15 -16.05
CA HIS A 112 -3.26 13.80 -14.63
C HIS A 112 -2.97 12.30 -14.44
N TRP A 113 -2.11 11.93 -13.50
CA TRP A 113 -1.69 10.54 -13.29
C TRP A 113 -2.88 9.58 -13.11
N LEU A 114 -3.95 10.04 -12.44
CA LEU A 114 -5.17 9.25 -12.23
C LEU A 114 -5.95 9.04 -13.53
N ASP A 115 -5.94 10.00 -14.46
CA ASP A 115 -6.57 9.84 -15.78
C ASP A 115 -5.86 8.76 -16.58
N VAL A 116 -4.53 8.69 -16.48
CA VAL A 116 -3.74 7.59 -17.06
C VAL A 116 -4.20 6.25 -16.49
N VAL A 117 -4.36 6.12 -15.17
CA VAL A 117 -4.83 4.87 -14.55
C VAL A 117 -6.24 4.52 -15.03
N CYS A 118 -7.16 5.49 -15.08
CA CYS A 118 -8.53 5.33 -15.56
C CYS A 118 -8.59 4.88 -17.03
N GLU A 119 -7.82 5.52 -17.91
CA GLU A 119 -7.70 5.14 -19.32
C GLU A 119 -7.17 3.71 -19.46
N GLU A 120 -6.13 3.37 -18.70
CA GLU A 120 -5.47 2.07 -18.79
C GLU A 120 -6.35 0.93 -18.25
N ALA A 121 -7.07 1.17 -17.16
CA ALA A 121 -8.08 0.27 -16.59
C ALA A 121 -9.20 -0.01 -17.59
N LYS A 122 -9.77 1.06 -18.17
CA LYS A 122 -10.84 0.96 -19.19
C LYS A 122 -10.40 0.26 -20.45
N LYS A 123 -9.23 0.63 -20.97
CA LYS A 123 -8.65 0.07 -22.20
C LYS A 123 -8.38 -1.43 -22.09
N ARG A 124 -7.97 -1.90 -20.90
CA ARG A 124 -7.58 -3.29 -20.65
C ARG A 124 -8.64 -4.12 -19.95
N ASP A 125 -9.76 -3.50 -19.62
CA ASP A 125 -10.89 -4.15 -18.98
C ASP A 125 -10.56 -4.80 -17.63
N ILE A 126 -9.81 -4.08 -16.79
CA ILE A 126 -9.25 -4.57 -15.51
C ILE A 126 -9.44 -3.54 -14.40
N ASN A 127 -9.69 -3.99 -13.17
CA ASN A 127 -9.71 -3.12 -11.99
C ASN A 127 -8.28 -2.86 -11.49
N VAL A 128 -8.03 -1.67 -10.94
CA VAL A 128 -6.69 -1.25 -10.53
C VAL A 128 -6.72 -0.60 -9.16
N VAL A 129 -5.87 -1.04 -8.25
CA VAL A 129 -5.46 -0.26 -7.08
C VAL A 129 -4.09 0.33 -7.38
N ALA A 130 -4.00 1.64 -7.57
CA ALA A 130 -2.82 2.32 -8.11
C ALA A 130 -1.66 2.47 -7.11
N GLY A 131 -1.74 1.82 -5.96
CA GLY A 131 -0.85 2.08 -4.83
C GLY A 131 -1.31 3.31 -4.07
N THR A 132 -0.37 4.16 -3.68
CA THR A 132 -0.68 5.44 -3.05
C THR A 132 0.12 6.60 -3.63
N VAL A 133 -0.42 7.80 -3.44
CA VAL A 133 0.24 9.07 -3.75
C VAL A 133 0.19 9.99 -2.54
N VAL A 134 1.16 10.91 -2.47
CA VAL A 134 1.13 12.02 -1.51
C VAL A 134 0.47 13.22 -2.16
N GLU A 135 -0.62 13.70 -1.57
CA GLU A 135 -1.45 14.79 -2.10
C GLU A 135 -1.52 15.96 -1.11
N LEU A 136 -1.68 17.18 -1.63
CA LEU A 136 -1.97 18.36 -0.83
C LEU A 136 -3.46 18.42 -0.49
N GLY A 137 -3.84 18.95 0.66
CA GLY A 137 -5.24 19.12 1.02
C GLY A 137 -5.47 20.19 2.08
N HIS A 138 -6.70 20.70 2.12
CA HIS A 138 -7.12 21.79 3.02
C HIS A 138 -8.10 21.33 4.10
N GLY A 139 -7.78 20.25 4.83
CA GLY A 139 -8.46 19.87 6.08
C GLY A 139 -9.98 19.58 6.03
N GLN A 140 -10.64 19.64 4.86
CA GLN A 140 -12.08 19.37 4.67
C GLN A 140 -12.34 18.39 3.50
N GLY A 141 -11.42 17.46 3.24
CA GLY A 141 -11.66 16.33 2.33
C GLY A 141 -11.44 16.61 0.86
N GLU A 142 -11.28 17.88 0.50
CA GLU A 142 -10.70 18.29 -0.76
C GLU A 142 -9.19 18.08 -0.68
N HIS A 143 -8.75 17.01 -1.32
CA HIS A 143 -7.36 16.83 -1.70
C HIS A 143 -7.18 17.38 -3.11
N HIS A 144 -6.16 18.18 -3.28
CA HIS A 144 -5.67 18.60 -4.58
C HIS A 144 -4.37 17.85 -4.82
N VAL A 145 -4.39 16.97 -5.82
CA VAL A 145 -3.14 16.67 -6.52
C VAL A 145 -2.88 17.93 -7.32
N LEU A 146 -1.92 18.76 -6.88
CA LEU A 146 -1.59 19.93 -7.66
C LEU A 146 -1.04 19.45 -9.01
N HIS A 147 -1.79 19.73 -10.08
CA HIS A 147 -1.13 20.07 -11.33
C HIS A 147 -0.16 21.20 -11.01
N ARG A 148 0.95 21.30 -11.74
CA ARG A 148 1.95 22.38 -11.59
C ARG A 148 1.39 23.81 -11.79
N ASN A 149 0.07 23.96 -11.94
CA ASN A 149 -0.65 25.13 -12.45
C ASN A 149 -1.90 25.57 -11.67
N GLU A 150 -2.14 25.16 -10.42
CA GLU A 150 -3.13 25.88 -9.58
C GLU A 150 -2.49 27.02 -8.77
N ALA A 151 -1.74 27.91 -9.45
CA ALA A 151 -1.27 29.15 -8.86
C ALA A 151 -2.18 30.33 -9.25
N GLY A 152 -3.03 30.76 -8.32
CA GLY A 152 -3.23 32.19 -8.10
C GLY A 152 -4.46 32.86 -8.73
N GLY A 153 -5.65 32.51 -8.26
CA GLY A 153 -6.78 33.44 -8.22
C GLY A 153 -6.71 34.37 -6.99
N SER A 154 -5.60 35.08 -6.75
CA SER A 154 -5.51 36.00 -5.60
C SER A 154 -6.00 37.40 -5.98
N ASN A 155 -7.25 37.71 -5.63
CA ASN A 155 -7.62 39.07 -5.26
C ASN A 155 -8.63 39.02 -4.12
N GLY A 156 -8.12 38.92 -2.90
CA GLY A 156 -8.94 38.96 -1.69
C GLY A 156 -8.08 38.99 -0.43
N LYS A 157 -7.71 40.19 0.02
CA LYS A 157 -7.16 40.40 1.36
C LYS A 157 -8.18 39.97 2.41
N GLY A 158 -7.82 38.99 3.24
CA GLY A 158 -8.41 38.77 4.57
C GLY A 158 -9.29 37.52 4.73
N GLN A 159 -8.67 36.40 5.11
CA GLN A 159 -9.13 35.46 6.15
C GLN A 159 -8.03 34.39 6.35
N GLY A 160 -7.79 33.98 7.61
CA GLY A 160 -6.62 33.21 8.04
C GLY A 160 -6.30 31.99 7.17
N GLY A 161 -5.08 31.95 6.62
CA GLY A 161 -4.62 30.90 5.70
C GLY A 161 -4.70 29.54 6.37
N LYS A 162 -5.52 28.63 5.81
CA LYS A 162 -5.54 27.23 6.21
C LYS A 162 -4.19 26.63 5.81
N GLU A 163 -3.44 26.13 6.78
CA GLU A 163 -2.16 25.45 6.57
C GLU A 163 -2.33 24.27 5.59
N GLU A 164 -1.51 24.24 4.55
CA GLU A 164 -1.48 23.16 3.54
C GLU A 164 -0.90 21.88 4.13
N LYS A 165 -1.68 20.80 4.08
CA LYS A 165 -1.32 19.51 4.67
C LYS A 165 -1.09 18.47 3.58
N LEU A 166 -0.14 17.57 3.84
CA LEU A 166 0.15 16.44 2.96
C LEU A 166 -0.55 15.19 3.49
N PHE A 167 -1.11 14.39 2.60
CA PHE A 167 -1.85 13.18 2.91
C PHE A 167 -1.41 12.04 2.01
N ASN A 168 -1.37 10.83 2.55
CA ASN A 168 -1.11 9.62 1.78
C ASN A 168 -2.45 8.93 1.46
N THR A 169 -2.73 8.78 0.17
CA THR A 169 -4.05 8.38 -0.32
C THR A 169 -3.95 7.27 -1.37
N ALA A 170 -4.79 6.25 -1.21
CA ALA A 170 -4.99 5.15 -2.16
C ALA A 170 -6.27 5.35 -2.97
N TYR A 171 -6.23 4.91 -4.23
CA TYR A 171 -7.37 4.93 -5.14
C TYR A 171 -7.64 3.55 -5.73
N PHE A 172 -8.92 3.21 -5.82
CA PHE A 172 -9.41 2.07 -6.59
C PHE A 172 -10.11 2.60 -7.84
N VAL A 173 -9.63 2.16 -9.00
CA VAL A 173 -10.16 2.46 -10.32
C VAL A 173 -10.85 1.22 -10.88
N GLY A 174 -12.13 1.36 -11.20
CA GLY A 174 -12.93 0.31 -11.81
C GLY A 174 -12.52 0.05 -13.26
N ARG A 175 -12.80 -1.15 -13.75
CA ARG A 175 -12.60 -1.53 -15.17
C ARG A 175 -13.36 -0.65 -16.16
N GLU A 176 -14.34 0.13 -15.72
CA GLU A 176 -15.04 1.11 -16.56
C GLU A 176 -14.26 2.43 -16.73
N GLY A 177 -13.17 2.61 -15.97
CA GLY A 177 -12.33 3.81 -15.95
C GLY A 177 -12.80 4.88 -14.96
N ASP A 178 -13.57 4.50 -13.95
CA ASP A 178 -14.08 5.40 -12.92
C ASP A 178 -13.49 5.08 -11.54
N VAL A 179 -13.27 6.12 -10.72
CA VAL A 179 -12.79 5.96 -9.35
C VAL A 179 -13.93 5.44 -8.48
N ARG A 180 -13.79 4.22 -7.96
CA ARG A 180 -14.79 3.55 -7.10
C ARG A 180 -14.52 3.73 -5.63
N GLY A 181 -13.26 3.91 -5.27
CA GLY A 181 -12.82 3.97 -3.89
C GLY A 181 -11.65 4.92 -3.71
N LYS A 182 -11.65 5.61 -2.57
CA LYS A 182 -10.59 6.49 -2.11
C LYS A 182 -10.41 6.27 -0.62
N TYR A 183 -9.17 6.12 -0.17
CA TYR A 183 -8.85 6.00 1.25
C TYR A 183 -7.59 6.77 1.58
N THR A 184 -7.68 7.63 2.60
CA THR A 184 -6.55 8.42 3.11
C THR A 184 -6.06 7.79 4.40
N LYS A 185 -4.76 7.46 4.45
CA LYS A 185 -4.11 6.71 5.54
C LYS A 185 -4.40 7.35 6.89
N ARG A 186 -4.99 6.58 7.80
CA ARG A 186 -5.37 7.07 9.14
C ARG A 186 -4.27 6.80 10.16
N ASN A 187 -3.60 5.65 10.06
CA ASN A 187 -2.49 5.30 10.95
C ASN A 187 -1.14 5.55 10.26
N LEU A 188 -0.50 6.67 10.58
CA LEU A 188 0.82 7.01 10.05
C LEU A 188 1.94 6.21 10.73
N TRP A 189 2.84 5.67 9.90
CA TRP A 189 4.11 5.12 10.35
C TRP A 189 4.99 6.23 10.94
N HIS A 190 5.89 5.89 11.88
CA HIS A 190 6.57 6.90 12.69
C HIS A 190 7.30 8.00 11.88
N PRO A 191 8.09 7.67 10.82
CA PRO A 191 8.74 8.67 9.98
C PRO A 191 7.75 9.59 9.24
N GLU A 192 6.59 9.08 8.86
CA GLU A 192 5.55 9.82 8.13
C GLU A 192 4.89 10.92 8.97
N ARG A 193 4.93 10.81 10.31
CA ARG A 193 4.20 11.72 11.22
C ARG A 193 4.73 13.15 11.21
N ALA A 194 5.97 13.36 10.76
CA ALA A 194 6.54 14.70 10.63
C ALA A 194 6.07 15.42 9.35
N PRO A 195 6.15 14.81 8.15
CA PRO A 195 5.69 15.47 6.92
C PRO A 195 4.19 15.34 6.63
N LEU A 196 3.54 14.25 7.04
CA LEU A 196 2.17 13.90 6.64
C LEU A 196 1.15 14.11 7.75
N THR A 197 -0.11 14.28 7.35
CA THR A 197 -1.27 14.37 8.23
C THR A 197 -2.14 13.12 8.10
N PRO A 198 -2.61 12.53 9.22
CA PRO A 198 -3.52 11.39 9.16
C PRO A 198 -4.89 11.79 8.60
N GLY A 199 -5.48 10.89 7.84
CA GLY A 199 -6.90 10.96 7.47
C GLY A 199 -7.80 10.77 8.70
N HIS A 200 -9.00 11.36 8.63
CA HIS A 200 -10.06 11.16 9.62
C HIS A 200 -11.41 11.11 8.91
N SER A 201 -12.36 10.32 9.40
CA SER A 201 -13.69 10.19 8.79
C SER A 201 -14.45 11.52 8.71
N SER A 202 -14.19 12.45 9.65
CA SER A 202 -14.79 13.80 9.65
C SER A 202 -14.21 14.72 8.58
N THR A 203 -12.95 14.52 8.21
CA THR A 203 -12.26 15.34 7.21
C THR A 203 -12.16 14.63 5.87
N HIS A 204 -12.37 13.33 5.79
CA HIS A 204 -12.27 12.51 4.59
C HIS A 204 -13.46 11.55 4.52
N PRO A 205 -14.69 12.08 4.31
CA PRO A 205 -15.92 11.30 4.36
C PRO A 205 -16.09 10.48 3.07
N HIS A 206 -15.25 9.47 2.91
CA HIS A 206 -15.45 8.43 1.90
C HIS A 206 -16.08 7.19 2.54
N PRO A 207 -16.97 6.48 1.83
CA PRO A 207 -17.49 5.20 2.31
C PRO A 207 -16.33 4.26 2.67
N ASP A 208 -16.42 3.60 3.83
CA ASP A 208 -15.40 2.63 4.24
C ASP A 208 -15.34 1.45 3.26
N THR A 209 -16.48 1.04 2.70
CA THR A 209 -16.59 0.03 1.64
C THR A 209 -17.24 0.57 0.37
N PHE A 210 -16.86 -0.01 -0.77
CA PHE A 210 -17.40 0.27 -2.08
C PHE A 210 -17.47 -1.00 -2.92
N THR A 211 -18.13 -0.95 -4.07
CA THR A 211 -18.35 -2.14 -4.91
C THR A 211 -17.68 -2.02 -6.28
N PHE A 212 -17.23 -3.16 -6.79
CA PHE A 212 -16.74 -3.29 -8.16
C PHE A 212 -17.24 -4.60 -8.79
N THR A 213 -17.15 -4.70 -10.11
CA THR A 213 -17.46 -5.94 -10.83
C THR A 213 -16.25 -6.42 -11.60
N THR A 214 -16.27 -7.68 -12.02
CA THR A 214 -15.25 -8.24 -12.90
C THR A 214 -15.87 -8.63 -14.22
N ARG A 215 -15.04 -8.76 -15.27
CA ARG A 215 -15.48 -9.24 -16.59
C ARG A 215 -16.23 -10.58 -16.51
N ARG A 216 -15.83 -11.45 -15.57
CA ARG A 216 -16.44 -12.78 -15.36
C ARG A 216 -17.71 -12.73 -14.50
N ARG A 217 -17.94 -11.63 -13.79
CA ARG A 217 -19.03 -11.49 -12.82
C ARG A 217 -19.73 -10.11 -12.88
N PRO A 218 -20.23 -9.67 -14.05
CA PRO A 218 -20.76 -8.31 -14.21
C PRO A 218 -22.06 -8.03 -13.42
N GLN A 219 -22.81 -9.06 -13.01
CA GLN A 219 -24.06 -8.90 -12.26
C GLN A 219 -23.95 -9.20 -10.75
N HIS A 220 -22.78 -9.62 -10.25
CA HIS A 220 -22.59 -9.87 -8.82
C HIS A 220 -21.42 -9.02 -8.32
N PRO A 221 -21.68 -7.79 -7.86
CA PRO A 221 -20.64 -6.92 -7.35
C PRO A 221 -19.93 -7.54 -6.14
N ILE A 222 -18.66 -7.17 -5.99
CA ILE A 222 -17.80 -7.55 -4.87
C ILE A 222 -17.64 -6.31 -4.01
N THR A 223 -17.91 -6.42 -2.71
CA THR A 223 -17.68 -5.35 -1.75
C THR A 223 -16.23 -5.37 -1.31
N THR A 224 -15.55 -4.23 -1.32
CA THR A 224 -14.15 -4.11 -0.90
C THR A 224 -13.91 -2.85 -0.09
N GLY A 225 -12.79 -2.84 0.63
CA GLY A 225 -12.23 -1.65 1.26
C GLY A 225 -10.72 -1.57 1.07
N LEU A 226 -10.15 -0.39 1.31
CA LEU A 226 -8.71 -0.12 1.23
C LEU A 226 -8.15 0.16 2.63
N ARG A 227 -6.95 -0.35 2.92
CA ARG A 227 -6.12 0.03 4.07
C ARG A 227 -4.69 0.24 3.61
N ILE A 228 -3.90 1.07 4.28
CA ILE A 228 -2.56 1.41 3.81
C ILE A 228 -1.54 1.02 4.87
N CYS A 229 -0.65 0.10 4.52
CA CYS A 229 0.57 -0.26 5.25
C CYS A 229 0.37 -0.40 6.76
N TRP A 230 0.79 0.60 7.54
CA TRP A 230 0.74 0.59 9.01
C TRP A 230 -0.66 0.40 9.59
N ASP A 231 -1.73 0.61 8.82
CA ASP A 231 -3.08 0.18 9.19
C ASP A 231 -3.17 -1.34 9.51
N LEU A 232 -2.30 -2.18 8.93
CA LEU A 232 -2.18 -3.61 9.21
C LEU A 232 -1.92 -3.90 10.70
N ALA A 233 -1.23 -2.99 11.40
CA ALA A 233 -0.95 -3.11 12.82
C ALA A 233 -2.18 -2.83 13.71
N PHE A 234 -3.30 -2.36 13.15
CA PHE A 234 -4.49 -1.94 13.90
C PHE A 234 -5.69 -2.83 13.58
N PRO A 235 -6.03 -3.78 14.46
CA PRO A 235 -7.22 -4.60 14.32
C PRO A 235 -8.51 -3.83 14.06
N SER A 236 -8.69 -2.71 14.77
CA SER A 236 -9.85 -1.84 14.63
C SER A 236 -10.02 -1.32 13.20
N SER A 237 -8.92 -1.02 12.51
CA SER A 237 -8.96 -0.50 11.14
C SER A 237 -9.59 -1.51 10.17
N PHE A 238 -9.31 -2.80 10.34
CA PHE A 238 -9.90 -3.86 9.53
C PHE A 238 -11.31 -4.23 9.99
N ARG A 239 -11.58 -4.11 11.30
CA ARG A 239 -12.93 -4.30 11.86
C ARG A 239 -13.93 -3.31 11.30
N GLU A 240 -13.55 -2.05 11.10
CA GLU A 240 -14.40 -1.05 10.42
C GLU A 240 -14.89 -1.52 9.04
N LEU A 241 -14.03 -2.19 8.25
CA LEU A 241 -14.41 -2.74 6.94
C LEU A 241 -15.30 -3.99 7.07
N ALA A 242 -15.05 -4.79 8.09
CA ALA A 242 -15.79 -6.02 8.35
C ALA A 242 -17.20 -5.75 8.92
N ASP A 243 -17.37 -4.65 9.64
CA ASP A 243 -18.64 -4.22 10.25
C ASP A 243 -19.41 -3.20 9.39
N ALA A 244 -18.82 -2.75 8.28
CA ALA A 244 -19.47 -1.89 7.30
C ALA A 244 -20.75 -2.54 6.72
N SER A 245 -21.59 -1.72 6.08
CA SER A 245 -22.83 -2.15 5.45
C SER A 245 -22.88 -1.70 3.98
N PRO A 246 -22.69 -2.59 3.00
CA PRO A 246 -22.33 -4.02 3.17
C PRO A 246 -20.88 -4.23 3.67
N PRO A 247 -20.60 -5.36 4.35
CA PRO A 247 -19.25 -5.68 4.85
C PRO A 247 -18.32 -6.08 3.71
N ALA A 248 -17.02 -5.78 3.85
CA ALA A 248 -16.02 -6.10 2.83
C ALA A 248 -15.93 -7.61 2.58
N ASP A 249 -16.07 -8.02 1.32
CA ASP A 249 -15.84 -9.39 0.87
C ASP A 249 -14.35 -9.65 0.59
N ILE A 250 -13.57 -8.59 0.41
CA ILE A 250 -12.11 -8.61 0.25
C ILE A 250 -11.54 -7.27 0.75
N ILE A 251 -10.34 -7.28 1.31
CA ILE A 251 -9.64 -6.06 1.73
C ILE A 251 -8.29 -5.97 0.99
N ILE A 252 -7.96 -4.78 0.50
CA ILE A 252 -6.73 -4.55 -0.27
C ILE A 252 -5.83 -3.58 0.49
N ALA A 253 -4.55 -3.93 0.61
CA ALA A 253 -3.56 -3.23 1.40
C ALA A 253 -2.28 -2.90 0.60
N PRO A 254 -2.24 -1.75 -0.11
CA PRO A 254 -0.97 -1.17 -0.57
C PRO A 254 -0.06 -0.89 0.63
N THR A 255 1.17 -1.38 0.56
CA THR A 255 2.11 -1.41 1.69
C THR A 255 3.50 -1.00 1.23
N CYS A 256 4.20 -0.21 2.05
CA CYS A 256 5.63 0.09 1.93
C CYS A 256 6.28 -0.23 3.28
N TRP A 257 6.70 -1.47 3.45
CA TRP A 257 7.33 -2.01 4.66
C TRP A 257 8.67 -2.64 4.31
N TYR A 258 9.73 -2.19 4.98
CA TYR A 258 11.11 -2.60 4.78
C TYR A 258 11.61 -3.49 5.91
N ALA A 259 12.65 -4.28 5.63
CA ALA A 259 13.26 -5.16 6.62
C ALA A 259 13.96 -4.39 7.75
N THR A 260 14.15 -3.08 7.60
CA THR A 260 14.82 -2.18 8.54
C THR A 260 13.86 -1.32 9.36
N ASP A 261 12.54 -1.48 9.22
CA ASP A 261 11.56 -0.57 9.83
C ASP A 261 11.58 -0.57 11.38
N SER A 262 11.88 -1.70 12.04
CA SER A 262 12.08 -1.71 13.51
C SER A 262 13.29 -0.90 14.00
N GLY A 263 14.12 -0.40 13.08
CA GLY A 263 15.31 0.39 13.37
C GLY A 263 16.39 -0.40 14.12
N THR A 264 17.51 0.27 14.42
CA THR A 264 18.67 -0.37 15.05
C THR A 264 18.31 -1.14 16.33
N ALA A 265 17.47 -0.54 17.18
CA ALA A 265 17.08 -1.15 18.44
C ALA A 265 16.31 -2.46 18.23
N GLY A 266 15.32 -2.50 17.34
CA GLY A 266 14.53 -3.70 17.11
C GLY A 266 15.31 -4.79 16.37
N LEU A 267 16.11 -4.41 15.37
CA LEU A 267 17.00 -5.34 14.66
C LEU A 267 18.00 -6.02 15.60
N GLY A 268 18.48 -5.33 16.64
CA GLY A 268 19.42 -5.89 17.61
C GLY A 268 18.87 -7.02 18.50
N TRP A 269 17.55 -7.20 18.57
CA TRP A 269 16.93 -8.25 19.40
C TRP A 269 16.83 -9.61 18.70
N GLY A 270 16.62 -9.61 17.39
CA GLY A 270 16.23 -10.80 16.65
C GLY A 270 17.14 -11.13 15.49
N ASN A 271 16.65 -12.00 14.61
CA ASN A 271 17.25 -12.22 13.31
C ASN A 271 16.80 -11.09 12.36
N PRO A 272 17.71 -10.19 11.91
CA PRO A 272 17.35 -9.05 11.07
C PRO A 272 16.81 -9.51 9.70
N PHE A 273 17.15 -10.72 9.26
CA PHE A 273 16.75 -11.25 7.95
C PHE A 273 15.29 -11.75 7.91
N GLU A 274 14.67 -12.01 9.07
CA GLU A 274 13.34 -12.67 9.15
C GLU A 274 12.33 -11.93 10.03
N GLY A 275 12.78 -11.07 10.95
CA GLY A 275 11.93 -10.47 11.99
C GLY A 275 10.74 -9.70 11.41
N GLU A 276 11.01 -8.68 10.59
CA GLU A 276 9.95 -7.89 9.94
C GLU A 276 9.05 -8.72 9.02
N GLY A 277 9.64 -9.66 8.27
CA GLY A 277 8.88 -10.56 7.40
C GLY A 277 7.87 -11.40 8.18
N THR A 278 8.30 -11.95 9.32
CA THR A 278 7.45 -12.74 10.21
C THR A 278 6.30 -11.89 10.77
N ILE A 279 6.60 -10.65 11.19
CA ILE A 279 5.59 -9.73 11.70
C ILE A 279 4.57 -9.39 10.61
N LEU A 280 5.04 -9.02 9.42
CA LEU A 280 4.18 -8.65 8.30
C LEU A 280 3.27 -9.81 7.88
N ASP A 281 3.82 -11.01 7.74
CA ASP A 281 3.07 -12.23 7.44
C ASP A 281 2.00 -12.53 8.50
N ALA A 282 2.35 -12.38 9.79
CA ALA A 282 1.43 -12.59 10.90
C ALA A 282 0.30 -11.56 10.91
N LEU A 283 0.61 -10.29 10.66
CA LEU A 283 -0.39 -9.22 10.59
C LEU A 283 -1.40 -9.49 9.48
N VAL A 284 -0.96 -9.73 8.24
CA VAL A 284 -1.87 -9.97 7.11
C VAL A 284 -2.77 -11.19 7.36
N THR A 285 -2.21 -12.25 7.93
CA THR A 285 -2.96 -13.47 8.27
C THR A 285 -3.99 -13.19 9.36
N ALA A 286 -3.61 -12.50 10.43
CA ALA A 286 -4.51 -12.11 11.51
C ALA A 286 -5.63 -11.18 11.00
N ARG A 287 -5.30 -10.20 10.15
CA ARG A 287 -6.29 -9.29 9.54
C ARG A 287 -7.32 -10.05 8.71
N SER A 288 -6.89 -11.05 7.94
CA SER A 288 -7.79 -11.88 7.14
C SER A 288 -8.76 -12.70 8.00
N LEU A 289 -8.27 -13.27 9.09
CA LEU A 289 -9.10 -13.99 10.06
C LEU A 289 -10.11 -13.05 10.73
N GLU A 290 -9.63 -11.95 11.31
CA GLU A 290 -10.44 -11.05 12.13
C GLU A 290 -11.48 -10.27 11.31
N ALA A 291 -11.21 -9.99 10.04
CA ALA A 291 -12.17 -9.38 9.13
C ALA A 291 -13.10 -10.41 8.45
N GLU A 292 -12.89 -11.71 8.69
CA GLU A 292 -13.64 -12.81 8.08
C GLU A 292 -13.69 -12.71 6.54
N CYS A 293 -12.59 -12.29 5.91
CA CYS A 293 -12.48 -12.17 4.46
C CYS A 293 -11.02 -12.25 3.97
N PRO A 294 -10.78 -12.53 2.68
CA PRO A 294 -9.46 -12.46 2.07
C PRO A 294 -8.81 -11.07 2.18
N VAL A 295 -7.49 -11.05 2.36
CA VAL A 295 -6.66 -9.83 2.36
C VAL A 295 -5.59 -9.94 1.27
N VAL A 296 -5.46 -8.87 0.48
CA VAL A 296 -4.46 -8.75 -0.58
C VAL A 296 -3.47 -7.65 -0.19
N MET A 297 -2.21 -8.01 0.05
CA MET A 297 -1.16 -7.06 0.37
C MET A 297 -0.17 -6.92 -0.79
N ALA A 298 -0.03 -5.70 -1.31
CA ALA A 298 1.03 -5.35 -2.26
C ALA A 298 2.10 -4.59 -1.49
N ASN A 299 3.25 -5.22 -1.24
CA ASN A 299 4.37 -4.56 -0.57
C ASN A 299 5.46 -4.18 -1.58
N VAL A 300 6.26 -3.17 -1.23
CA VAL A 300 7.37 -2.70 -2.06
C VAL A 300 8.47 -3.76 -2.21
N ALA A 301 9.13 -3.73 -3.35
CA ALA A 301 10.45 -4.34 -3.53
C ALA A 301 11.52 -3.41 -2.92
N GLY A 302 12.75 -3.89 -2.78
CA GLY A 302 13.85 -3.06 -2.31
C GLY A 302 15.23 -3.69 -2.55
N PRO A 303 16.31 -2.95 -2.29
CA PRO A 303 17.66 -3.53 -2.32
C PRO A 303 17.82 -4.57 -1.20
N GLY A 304 18.59 -5.62 -1.45
CA GLY A 304 18.94 -6.59 -0.43
C GLY A 304 19.88 -6.03 0.64
N TRP A 305 20.15 -6.83 1.67
CA TRP A 305 21.10 -6.49 2.74
C TRP A 305 22.50 -6.15 2.18
N PRO A 306 23.25 -5.22 2.81
CA PRO A 306 24.61 -4.89 2.40
C PRO A 306 25.51 -6.12 2.27
N GLU A 307 26.40 -6.10 1.28
CA GLU A 307 27.40 -7.15 1.12
C GLU A 307 28.23 -7.33 2.39
N GLY A 308 28.46 -8.58 2.80
CA GLY A 308 29.21 -8.90 4.01
C GLY A 308 28.39 -8.87 5.30
N PHE A 309 27.29 -8.13 5.38
CA PHE A 309 26.50 -7.99 6.63
C PHE A 309 26.06 -9.34 7.20
N ARG A 310 25.52 -10.22 6.36
CA ARG A 310 25.10 -11.56 6.78
C ARG A 310 26.25 -12.42 7.32
N LYS A 311 27.43 -12.28 6.72
CA LYS A 311 28.64 -13.02 7.14
C LYS A 311 29.15 -12.48 8.47
N ASP A 312 29.15 -11.17 8.65
CA ASP A 312 29.62 -10.54 9.88
C ASP A 312 28.64 -10.75 11.04
N TRP A 313 27.33 -10.81 10.75
CA TRP A 313 26.31 -11.21 11.70
C TRP A 313 26.54 -12.65 12.20
N ALA A 314 26.76 -13.60 11.29
CA ALA A 314 27.01 -14.99 11.67
C ALA A 314 28.27 -15.14 12.55
N LYS A 315 29.35 -14.42 12.23
CA LYS A 315 30.56 -14.40 13.08
C LYS A 315 30.27 -13.84 14.47
N LEU A 316 29.43 -12.80 14.57
CA LEU A 316 29.09 -12.21 15.85
C LEU A 316 28.34 -13.21 16.74
N ASP A 317 27.42 -13.97 16.16
CA ASP A 317 26.69 -15.03 16.87
C ASP A 317 27.67 -16.14 17.33
N GLU A 318 28.62 -16.57 16.49
CA GLU A 318 29.67 -17.53 16.88
C GLU A 318 30.56 -17.03 18.03
N ILE A 319 30.91 -15.73 18.04
CA ILE A 319 31.71 -15.14 19.12
C ILE A 319 30.90 -15.09 20.41
N ALA A 320 29.64 -14.66 20.35
CA ALA A 320 28.75 -14.60 21.50
C ALA A 320 28.61 -15.96 22.19
N GLU A 321 28.51 -17.03 21.41
CA GLU A 321 28.45 -18.41 21.92
C GLU A 321 29.78 -18.86 22.56
N ARG A 322 30.92 -18.53 21.95
CA ARG A 322 32.25 -18.97 22.44
C ARG A 322 32.70 -18.22 23.69
N GLU A 323 32.46 -16.91 23.73
CA GLU A 323 33.01 -16.03 24.77
C GLU A 323 32.08 -15.87 25.98
N GLU A 324 30.98 -16.65 26.04
CA GLU A 324 29.99 -16.62 27.12
C GLU A 324 29.51 -15.20 27.45
N TRP A 325 29.32 -14.37 26.41
CA TRP A 325 28.86 -13.00 26.58
C TRP A 325 27.50 -12.95 27.28
N GLY A 326 27.33 -11.97 28.18
CA GLY A 326 26.04 -11.68 28.76
C GLY A 326 25.04 -11.20 27.69
N PRO A 327 23.72 -11.38 27.88
CA PRO A 327 22.70 -10.95 26.92
C PRO A 327 22.83 -9.47 26.50
N ASP A 328 23.18 -8.59 27.45
CA ASP A 328 23.36 -7.16 27.20
C ASP A 328 24.58 -6.86 26.31
N ASP A 329 25.64 -7.66 26.39
CA ASP A 329 26.84 -7.50 25.58
C ASP A 329 26.57 -7.95 24.14
N VAL A 330 25.87 -9.07 23.95
CA VAL A 330 25.44 -9.53 22.61
C VAL A 330 24.58 -8.47 21.92
N HIS A 331 23.58 -7.94 22.64
CA HIS A 331 22.69 -6.93 22.08
C HIS A 331 23.45 -5.66 21.68
N ARG A 332 24.37 -5.17 22.54
CA ARG A 332 25.20 -4.00 22.24
C ARG A 332 26.09 -4.21 21.01
N GLN A 333 26.66 -5.39 20.85
CA GLN A 333 27.54 -5.69 19.72
C GLN A 333 26.74 -5.82 18.41
N ARG A 334 25.53 -6.39 18.48
CA ARG A 334 24.60 -6.41 17.33
C ARG A 334 24.22 -5.02 16.89
N ILE A 335 23.87 -4.14 17.83
CA ILE A 335 23.63 -2.71 17.57
C ILE A 335 24.84 -2.09 16.86
N GLY A 336 26.05 -2.27 17.39
CA GLY A 336 27.26 -1.74 16.76
C GLY A 336 27.52 -2.27 15.34
N LEU A 337 27.20 -3.54 15.07
CA LEU A 337 27.32 -4.13 13.75
C LEU A 337 26.28 -3.57 12.76
N ILE A 338 25.04 -3.39 13.22
CA ILE A 338 23.97 -2.76 12.46
C ILE A 338 24.40 -1.34 12.10
N ASP A 339 24.84 -0.56 13.08
CA ASP A 339 25.22 0.83 12.85
C ASP A 339 26.36 0.92 11.82
N LEU A 340 27.36 0.03 11.90
CA LEU A 340 28.44 -0.03 10.91
C LEU A 340 27.96 -0.26 9.47
N HIS A 341 26.91 -1.05 9.28
CA HIS A 341 26.42 -1.43 7.94
C HIS A 341 25.26 -0.56 7.45
N ILE A 342 24.50 0.04 8.36
CA ILE A 342 23.17 0.60 8.11
C ILE A 342 23.08 2.09 8.51
N GLU A 343 24.06 2.69 9.23
CA GLU A 343 24.13 4.16 9.47
C GLU A 343 24.54 4.97 8.22
N ARG A 344 24.04 4.58 7.04
CA ARG A 344 23.69 5.59 6.05
C ARG A 344 22.23 5.97 6.30
N PRO A 345 21.93 7.20 6.75
CA PRO A 345 20.55 7.66 6.86
C PRO A 345 19.82 7.36 5.54
N GLY A 346 18.81 6.48 5.59
CA GLY A 346 17.99 6.13 4.42
C GLY A 346 18.27 4.79 3.74
N LEU A 347 19.09 3.88 4.29
CA LEU A 347 19.16 2.51 3.74
C LEU A 347 17.87 1.72 4.06
N ALA A 348 16.94 1.74 3.13
CA ALA A 348 15.73 0.92 3.15
C ALA A 348 16.03 -0.47 2.54
N VAL A 349 16.15 -1.50 3.37
CA VAL A 349 16.36 -2.88 2.88
C VAL A 349 15.02 -3.48 2.48
N GLY A 350 14.91 -3.90 1.22
CA GLY A 350 13.73 -4.54 0.69
C GLY A 350 13.33 -5.78 1.47
N LEU A 351 12.03 -5.90 1.72
CA LEU A 351 11.43 -7.07 2.34
C LEU A 351 10.65 -7.89 1.31
N GLY A 352 9.94 -7.21 0.40
CA GLY A 352 9.01 -7.86 -0.51
C GLY A 352 7.83 -8.44 0.26
N ARG A 353 7.60 -9.76 0.19
CA ARG A 353 6.49 -10.45 0.90
C ARG A 353 5.09 -10.10 0.43
N SER A 354 4.91 -9.50 -0.76
CA SER A 354 3.57 -9.31 -1.34
C SER A 354 2.79 -10.62 -1.34
N ALA A 355 1.54 -10.60 -0.87
CA ALA A 355 0.79 -11.83 -0.56
C ALA A 355 -0.73 -11.70 -0.79
N ILE A 356 -1.35 -12.84 -1.09
CA ILE A 356 -2.80 -13.03 -1.09
C ILE A 356 -3.10 -14.06 0.00
N VAL A 357 -3.86 -13.66 1.01
CA VAL A 357 -4.20 -14.51 2.17
C VAL A 357 -5.72 -14.64 2.26
N SER A 358 -6.18 -15.84 2.59
CA SER A 358 -7.60 -16.13 2.69
C SER A 358 -7.89 -17.02 3.91
N PRO A 359 -9.01 -16.80 4.62
CA PRO A 359 -9.39 -17.67 5.73
C PRO A 359 -9.52 -19.13 5.27
N PHE A 360 -9.29 -20.10 6.16
CA PHE A 360 -9.19 -21.55 5.89
C PHE A 360 -8.06 -22.00 4.94
N SER A 361 -7.74 -21.21 3.92
CA SER A 361 -6.77 -21.55 2.88
C SER A 361 -5.36 -21.06 3.20
N GLY A 362 -5.22 -20.16 4.17
CA GLY A 362 -3.93 -19.55 4.54
C GLY A 362 -3.38 -18.67 3.41
N VAL A 363 -2.08 -18.77 3.18
CA VAL A 363 -1.40 -18.03 2.10
C VAL A 363 -1.70 -18.70 0.76
N ILE A 364 -2.52 -18.05 -0.08
CA ILE A 364 -2.85 -18.50 -1.44
C ILE A 364 -1.62 -18.37 -2.34
N ALA A 365 -0.92 -17.26 -2.23
CA ALA A 365 0.29 -16.96 -3.00
C ALA A 365 1.09 -15.88 -2.26
N ARG A 366 2.43 -15.93 -2.37
CA ARG A 366 3.34 -14.90 -1.85
C ARG A 366 4.63 -14.85 -2.68
N LEU A 367 5.24 -13.66 -2.79
CA LEU A 367 6.64 -13.49 -3.22
C LEU A 367 7.53 -13.53 -1.98
N GLU A 368 8.53 -14.41 -1.96
CA GLU A 368 9.32 -14.66 -0.73
C GLU A 368 10.50 -13.70 -0.53
N ASP A 369 10.94 -13.04 -1.60
CA ASP A 369 12.15 -12.20 -1.62
C ASP A 369 11.81 -10.73 -1.90
N GLU A 370 12.85 -9.90 -1.84
CA GLU A 370 12.80 -8.44 -1.99
C GLU A 370 12.73 -7.95 -3.44
N ALA A 371 12.88 -8.84 -4.42
CA ALA A 371 13.06 -8.46 -5.81
C ALA A 371 11.71 -8.11 -6.49
N GLU A 372 11.77 -7.35 -7.58
CA GLU A 372 10.56 -6.98 -8.31
C GLU A 372 9.89 -8.20 -8.96
N GLY A 373 8.55 -8.18 -8.99
CA GLY A 373 7.78 -9.25 -9.59
C GLY A 373 6.29 -9.02 -9.61
N LEU A 374 5.59 -9.87 -10.36
CA LEU A 374 4.13 -9.95 -10.39
C LEU A 374 3.68 -11.30 -9.80
N LEU A 375 2.93 -11.25 -8.71
CA LEU A 375 2.32 -12.41 -8.08
C LEU A 375 0.92 -12.64 -8.64
N LEU A 376 0.57 -13.89 -8.94
CA LEU A 376 -0.76 -14.28 -9.41
C LEU A 376 -1.42 -15.25 -8.43
N GLY A 377 -2.66 -14.97 -8.04
CA GLY A 377 -3.48 -15.88 -7.25
C GLY A 377 -4.97 -15.79 -7.59
N SER A 378 -5.71 -16.87 -7.32
CA SER A 378 -7.16 -16.91 -7.44
C SER A 378 -7.80 -17.13 -6.07
N VAL A 379 -8.85 -16.37 -5.77
CA VAL A 379 -9.64 -16.52 -4.54
C VAL A 379 -11.06 -16.90 -4.90
N ASP A 380 -11.58 -17.99 -4.33
CA ASP A 380 -12.99 -18.36 -4.46
C ASP A 380 -13.83 -17.59 -3.44
N LEU A 381 -14.60 -16.61 -3.91
CA LEU A 381 -15.34 -15.69 -3.04
C LEU A 381 -16.48 -16.35 -2.25
N ARG A 382 -16.85 -17.60 -2.55
CA ARG A 382 -17.79 -18.36 -1.72
C ARG A 382 -17.27 -18.57 -0.30
N ILE A 383 -15.95 -18.51 -0.12
CA ILE A 383 -15.30 -18.64 1.18
C ILE A 383 -15.78 -17.61 2.20
N VAL A 384 -16.19 -16.42 1.74
CA VAL A 384 -16.67 -15.32 2.58
C VAL A 384 -17.96 -15.70 3.31
N ASP A 385 -18.87 -16.42 2.66
CA ASP A 385 -20.08 -16.90 3.32
C ASP A 385 -19.77 -17.99 4.33
N ASP A 386 -18.86 -18.89 3.99
CA ASP A 386 -18.49 -20.02 4.86
C ASP A 386 -17.75 -19.54 6.10
N ILE A 387 -16.82 -18.60 5.98
CA ILE A 387 -16.05 -18.09 7.13
C ILE A 387 -16.95 -17.33 8.11
N ARG A 388 -17.82 -16.44 7.62
CA ARG A 388 -18.76 -15.65 8.43
C ARG A 388 -19.77 -16.54 9.17
N LYS A 389 -20.13 -17.68 8.60
CA LYS A 389 -20.99 -18.70 9.26
C LYS A 389 -20.22 -19.57 10.26
N THR A 390 -18.94 -19.86 9.98
CA THR A 390 -18.17 -20.82 10.77
C THR A 390 -17.54 -20.18 12.00
N TYR A 391 -16.82 -19.07 11.83
CA TYR A 391 -16.06 -18.45 12.92
C TYR A 391 -16.87 -17.43 13.70
N GLN A 392 -17.81 -16.73 13.05
CA GLN A 392 -18.75 -15.81 13.70
C GLN A 392 -18.08 -14.77 14.61
N ILE A 393 -16.83 -14.36 14.30
CA ILE A 393 -16.02 -13.47 15.13
C ILE A 393 -16.75 -12.15 15.36
N ARG A 394 -17.33 -11.57 14.30
CA ARG A 394 -18.09 -10.32 14.40
C ARG A 394 -19.34 -10.45 15.27
N LYS A 395 -20.01 -11.61 15.18
CA LYS A 395 -21.21 -11.87 15.99
C LYS A 395 -20.84 -12.00 17.46
N ASP A 396 -19.76 -12.71 17.78
CA ASP A 396 -19.28 -12.87 19.16
C ASP A 396 -18.84 -11.53 19.76
N LEU A 397 -18.16 -10.69 18.97
CA LEU A 397 -17.80 -9.33 19.38
C LEU A 397 -19.01 -8.44 19.61
N ALA A 398 -20.01 -8.48 18.73
CA ALA A 398 -21.25 -7.71 18.90
C ALA A 398 -22.03 -8.16 20.15
N ALA A 399 -22.07 -9.46 20.43
CA ALA A 399 -22.69 -10.00 21.63
C ALA A 399 -21.94 -9.56 22.91
N ALA A 400 -20.61 -9.54 22.88
CA ALA A 400 -19.79 -9.05 23.99
C ALA A 400 -20.03 -7.55 24.25
N ALA A 401 -20.04 -6.72 23.20
CA ALA A 401 -20.29 -5.29 23.32
C ALA A 401 -21.68 -4.99 23.90
N ALA A 402 -22.73 -5.68 23.43
CA ALA A 402 -24.08 -5.53 23.97
C ALA A 402 -24.16 -5.91 25.46
N ALA A 403 -23.46 -6.98 25.87
CA ALA A 403 -23.40 -7.37 27.28
C ALA A 403 -22.70 -6.33 28.17
N GLU A 404 -21.66 -5.67 27.66
CA GLU A 404 -20.97 -4.59 28.39
C GLU A 404 -21.85 -3.34 28.55
N GLU A 405 -22.61 -2.96 27.52
CA GLU A 405 -23.57 -1.85 27.57
C GLU A 405 -24.68 -2.10 28.60
N ASP A 406 -25.26 -3.31 28.62
CA ASP A 406 -26.28 -3.72 29.59
C ASP A 406 -25.74 -3.66 31.03
N ASP A 407 -24.51 -4.11 31.24
CA ASP A 407 -23.83 -4.06 32.54
C ASP A 407 -23.57 -2.62 33.01
N GLU A 408 -23.14 -1.74 32.10
CA GLU A 408 -22.90 -0.33 32.41
C GLU A 408 -24.22 0.38 32.75
N GLU A 409 -25.28 0.14 31.99
CA GLU A 409 -26.61 0.69 32.27
C GLU A 409 -27.15 0.18 33.62
N GLY A 410 -26.97 -1.11 33.90
CA GLY A 410 -27.30 -1.72 35.18
C GLY A 410 -26.56 -1.07 36.38
N ARG A 411 -25.27 -0.77 36.22
CA ARG A 411 -24.48 -0.05 37.25
C ARG A 411 -24.95 1.39 37.42
N LYS A 412 -25.29 2.10 36.33
CA LYS A 412 -25.85 3.46 36.39
C LYS A 412 -27.19 3.48 37.13
N ARG A 413 -28.08 2.52 36.87
CA ARG A 413 -29.37 2.38 37.58
C ARG A 413 -29.19 2.12 39.08
N LYS A 414 -28.27 1.22 39.47
CA LYS A 414 -27.96 0.93 40.89
C LYS A 414 -27.33 2.10 41.65
N LYS A 415 -26.64 3.02 40.98
CA LYS A 415 -26.10 4.25 41.59
C LYS A 415 -27.13 5.37 41.73
N ALA A 416 -28.25 5.29 41.00
CA ALA A 416 -29.31 6.29 41.01
C ALA A 416 -30.45 5.97 42.02
N THR A 417 -30.48 4.74 42.52
CA THR A 417 -31.31 4.27 43.65
C THR A 417 -30.51 4.24 44.94
#